data_AF-A0A5A7MYT2-F1
#
_entry.id   AF-A0A5A7MYT2-F1
#
_cell.length_a   1.000
_cell.length_b   1.000
_cell.length_c   1.000
_cell.angle_alpha   90.00
_cell.angle_beta   90.00
_cell.angle_gamma   90.00
#
_symmetry.space_group_name_H-M   'P 1'
#
loop_
_entity.id
_entity.type
_entity.pdbx_description
1 polymer ?
#
loop_
_entity_poly.entity_id
_entity_poly.type
_entity_poly.pdbx_seq_one_letter_code
_entity_poly.pdbx_strand_id
1 'polypeptide(L)'
;MVDDSIVRGTTSLKIVDMMRQAGAREVHMRIASPPTRHSCFYGVDTPERSKLLAARMDIDEMCRYIHADSLAFVSIDGLYRACQHENGRQMDRPSYCDACFTGHYPTHLTDQDQEPDLKQRAEITALN
;
A
#
# COMPACT_ATOMS: atom_id res chain seq x y z
N MET A 1 -1.73 5.19 -19.02
CA MET A 1 -0.84 5.93 -18.11
C MET A 1 -0.10 4.94 -17.24
N VAL A 2 1.20 5.14 -17.07
CA VAL A 2 2.04 4.33 -16.17
C VAL A 2 2.52 5.24 -15.05
N ASP A 3 2.43 4.77 -13.82
CA ASP A 3 2.92 5.47 -12.62
C ASP A 3 3.72 4.50 -11.75
N ASP A 4 4.53 5.01 -10.84
CA ASP A 4 5.37 4.17 -9.99
C ASP A 4 4.54 3.45 -8.91
N SER A 5 3.60 4.14 -8.30
CA SER A 5 2.90 3.73 -7.09
C SER A 5 1.57 4.47 -6.89
N ILE A 6 0.68 3.91 -6.07
CA ILE A 6 -0.50 4.61 -5.57
C ILE A 6 -0.50 4.51 -4.04
N VAL A 7 -0.32 5.65 -3.37
CA VAL A 7 -0.34 5.75 -1.90
C VAL A 7 -1.71 6.20 -1.41
N ARG A 8 -2.06 7.48 -1.62
CA ARG A 8 -3.36 8.07 -1.22
C ARG A 8 -4.39 8.13 -2.33
N GLY A 9 -4.00 7.88 -3.59
CA GLY A 9 -4.88 8.00 -4.77
C GLY A 9 -5.16 9.43 -5.25
N THR A 10 -4.93 10.45 -4.43
CA THR A 10 -5.26 11.85 -4.77
C THR A 10 -4.52 12.37 -6.00
N THR A 11 -3.27 11.94 -6.21
CA THR A 11 -2.50 12.31 -7.41
C THR A 11 -3.03 11.58 -8.64
N SER A 12 -3.26 10.27 -8.53
CA SER A 12 -3.79 9.44 -9.61
C SER A 12 -5.16 9.93 -10.09
N LEU A 13 -6.05 10.32 -9.17
CA LEU A 13 -7.35 10.93 -9.49
C LEU A 13 -7.18 12.18 -10.36
N LYS A 14 -6.33 13.12 -9.93
CA LYS A 14 -6.04 14.34 -10.70
C LYS A 14 -5.45 14.03 -12.08
N ILE A 15 -4.56 13.04 -12.18
CA ILE A 15 -3.95 12.63 -13.45
C ILE A 15 -5.03 12.08 -14.39
N VAL A 16 -5.91 11.20 -13.92
CA VAL A 16 -7.00 10.65 -14.74
C VAL A 16 -7.92 11.77 -15.20
N ASP A 17 -8.33 12.68 -14.31
CA ASP A 17 -9.17 13.83 -14.66
C ASP A 17 -8.53 14.72 -15.73
N MET A 18 -7.23 15.02 -15.61
CA MET A 18 -6.49 15.78 -16.63
C MET A 18 -6.47 15.07 -17.99
N MET A 19 -6.26 13.75 -18.01
CA MET A 19 -6.28 12.98 -19.26
C MET A 19 -7.66 13.02 -19.93
N ARG A 20 -8.74 12.92 -19.14
CA ARG A 20 -10.11 13.04 -19.64
C ARG A 20 -10.39 14.44 -20.20
N GLN A 21 -9.99 15.48 -19.48
CA GLN A 21 -10.13 16.87 -19.93
C GLN A 21 -9.36 17.15 -21.22
N ALA A 22 -8.24 16.46 -21.44
CA ALA A 22 -7.47 16.49 -22.68
C ALA A 22 -8.12 15.70 -23.85
N GLY A 23 -9.29 15.08 -23.63
CA GLY A 23 -10.05 14.35 -24.66
C GLY A 23 -9.74 12.86 -24.76
N ALA A 24 -9.10 12.26 -23.75
CA ALA A 24 -8.84 10.82 -23.76
C ALA A 24 -10.15 10.00 -23.74
N ARG A 25 -10.34 9.17 -24.78
CA ARG A 25 -11.47 8.24 -24.88
C ARG A 25 -11.48 7.22 -23.75
N GLU A 26 -10.32 6.68 -23.40
CA GLU A 26 -10.11 5.71 -22.32
C GLU A 26 -8.80 6.04 -21.59
N VAL A 27 -8.77 5.80 -20.28
CA VAL A 27 -7.63 5.99 -19.38
C VAL A 27 -7.42 4.70 -18.58
N HIS A 28 -6.39 3.95 -18.95
CA HIS A 28 -5.95 2.76 -18.24
C HIS A 28 -4.71 3.07 -17.40
N MET A 29 -4.77 2.82 -16.09
CA MET A 29 -3.67 3.03 -15.15
C MET A 29 -2.89 1.72 -14.94
N ARG A 30 -1.56 1.78 -15.07
CA ARG A 30 -0.67 0.65 -14.82
C ARG A 30 0.40 1.08 -13.81
N ILE A 31 0.48 0.38 -12.70
CA ILE A 31 1.32 0.78 -11.58
C ILE A 31 2.51 -0.16 -11.48
N ALA A 32 3.72 0.42 -11.48
CA ALA A 32 4.98 -0.33 -11.55
C ALA A 32 5.39 -1.01 -10.23
N SER A 33 4.53 -0.95 -9.21
CA SER A 33 4.69 -1.62 -7.92
C SER A 33 3.43 -2.42 -7.56
N PRO A 34 3.52 -3.38 -6.62
CA PRO A 34 2.35 -3.94 -5.96
C PRO A 34 1.58 -2.88 -5.16
N PRO A 35 0.30 -3.13 -4.80
CA PRO A 35 -0.46 -2.18 -4.02
C PRO A 35 0.17 -1.91 -2.64
N THR A 36 0.37 -0.65 -2.28
CA THR A 36 0.92 -0.24 -0.97
C THR A 36 -0.16 -0.34 0.11
N ARG A 37 -0.18 -1.45 0.86
CA ARG A 37 -1.22 -1.78 1.85
C ARG A 37 -0.81 -1.58 3.31
N HIS A 38 0.48 -1.33 3.55
CA HIS A 38 1.05 -1.18 4.90
C HIS A 38 1.98 0.03 4.95
N SER A 39 2.04 0.67 6.13
CA SER A 39 2.97 1.78 6.38
C SER A 39 4.40 1.26 6.49
N CYS A 40 5.38 2.07 6.10
CA CYS A 40 6.78 1.80 6.30
C CYS A 40 7.23 2.31 7.68
N PHE A 41 8.12 1.56 8.33
CA PHE A 41 8.77 1.94 9.58
C PHE A 41 10.31 1.95 9.46
N TYR A 42 10.83 1.89 8.23
CA TYR A 42 12.27 1.85 7.93
C TYR A 42 12.76 3.07 7.14
N GLY A 43 12.04 4.19 7.21
CA GLY A 43 12.48 5.48 6.69
C GLY A 43 11.87 5.92 5.36
N VAL A 44 10.97 5.14 4.74
CA VAL A 44 10.14 5.64 3.63
C VAL A 44 8.96 6.44 4.22
N ASP A 45 8.75 7.67 3.74
CA ASP A 45 7.63 8.52 4.15
C ASP A 45 6.31 7.98 3.59
N THR A 46 5.66 7.11 4.36
CA THR A 46 4.30 6.64 4.09
C THR A 46 3.36 7.12 5.18
N PRO A 47 2.11 7.49 4.85
CA PRO A 47 1.14 7.84 5.86
C PRO A 47 0.72 6.61 6.68
N GLU A 48 -0.04 6.84 7.76
CA GLU A 48 -0.73 5.79 8.49
C GLU A 48 -1.54 4.87 7.57
N ARG A 49 -1.63 3.59 7.94
CA ARG A 49 -2.31 2.56 7.16
C ARG A 49 -3.75 2.92 6.80
N SER A 50 -4.47 3.58 7.71
CA SER A 50 -5.84 4.08 7.51
C SER A 50 -5.96 5.12 6.38
N LYS A 51 -4.87 5.76 5.98
CA LYS A 51 -4.82 6.77 4.91
C LYS A 51 -4.34 6.19 3.58
N LEU A 52 -3.84 4.96 3.57
CA LEU A 52 -3.47 4.25 2.34
C LEU A 52 -4.73 3.83 1.58
N LEU A 53 -4.72 4.02 0.26
CA LEU A 53 -5.85 3.68 -0.59
C LEU A 53 -6.02 2.16 -0.66
N ALA A 54 -4.95 1.44 -0.98
CA ALA A 54 -4.95 -0.02 -1.11
C ALA A 54 -5.08 -0.76 0.23
N ALA A 55 -4.97 -0.09 1.38
CA ALA A 55 -5.27 -0.70 2.67
C ALA A 55 -6.79 -0.77 2.94
N ARG A 56 -7.58 0.06 2.25
CA ARG A 56 -9.03 0.22 2.48
C ARG A 56 -9.89 -0.22 1.30
N MET A 57 -9.31 -0.34 0.12
CA MET A 57 -10.01 -0.61 -1.12
C MET A 57 -9.36 -1.79 -1.86
N ASP A 58 -10.20 -2.60 -2.49
CA ASP A 58 -9.75 -3.55 -3.51
C ASP A 58 -9.42 -2.83 -4.85
N ILE A 59 -8.92 -3.58 -5.84
CA ILE A 59 -8.48 -2.99 -7.11
C ILE A 59 -9.64 -2.34 -7.87
N ASP A 60 -10.84 -2.95 -7.83
CA ASP A 60 -12.00 -2.45 -8.55
C ASP A 60 -12.54 -1.17 -7.90
N GLU A 61 -12.57 -1.14 -6.57
CA GLU A 61 -12.89 0.05 -5.79
C GLU A 61 -11.88 1.18 -6.04
N MET A 62 -10.59 0.87 -6.06
CA MET A 62 -9.54 1.84 -6.40
C MET A 62 -9.70 2.38 -7.82
N CYS A 63 -10.01 1.51 -8.79
CA CYS A 63 -10.22 1.89 -10.19
C CYS A 63 -11.38 2.87 -10.32
N ARG A 64 -12.51 2.58 -9.66
CA ARG A 64 -13.67 3.47 -9.58
C ARG A 64 -13.31 4.78 -8.88
N TYR A 65 -12.60 4.72 -7.76
CA TYR A 65 -12.21 5.90 -6.98
C TYR A 65 -11.38 6.90 -7.79
N ILE A 66 -10.47 6.44 -8.65
CA ILE A 66 -9.62 7.31 -9.49
C ILE A 66 -10.24 7.60 -10.88
N HIS A 67 -11.46 7.13 -11.15
CA HIS A 67 -12.18 7.29 -12.43
C HIS A 67 -11.48 6.70 -13.67
N ALA A 68 -10.63 5.69 -13.49
CA ALA A 68 -9.96 5.00 -14.61
C ALA A 68 -10.87 3.91 -15.20
N ASP A 69 -10.70 3.58 -16.49
CA ASP A 69 -11.42 2.45 -17.12
C ASP A 69 -10.85 1.09 -16.70
N SER A 70 -9.55 1.05 -16.40
CA SER A 70 -8.95 -0.14 -15.79
C SER A 70 -7.72 0.24 -14.97
N LEU A 71 -7.47 -0.52 -13.92
CA LEU A 71 -6.32 -0.38 -13.05
C LEU A 71 -5.64 -1.74 -12.90
N ALA A 72 -4.32 -1.79 -13.05
CA ALA A 72 -3.54 -2.99 -12.76
C ALA A 72 -2.20 -2.62 -12.11
N PHE A 73 -1.74 -3.51 -11.24
CA PHE A 73 -0.49 -3.39 -10.49
C PHE A 73 0.47 -4.51 -10.92
N VAL A 74 1.77 -4.26 -10.82
CA VAL A 74 2.76 -5.33 -10.84
C VAL A 74 2.50 -6.27 -9.66
N SER A 75 2.47 -7.58 -9.89
CA SER A 75 2.33 -8.56 -8.81
C SER A 75 3.59 -8.61 -7.95
N ILE A 76 3.50 -9.11 -6.72
CA ILE A 76 4.67 -9.26 -5.85
C ILE A 76 5.77 -10.12 -6.52
N ASP A 77 5.40 -11.24 -7.13
CA ASP A 77 6.35 -12.06 -7.87
C ASP A 77 6.86 -11.37 -9.14
N GLY A 78 6.02 -10.56 -9.79
CA GLY A 78 6.42 -9.74 -10.92
C GLY A 78 7.52 -8.74 -10.55
N LEU A 79 7.40 -8.10 -9.39
CA LEU A 79 8.43 -7.22 -8.84
C LEU A 79 9.74 -7.98 -8.60
N TYR A 80 9.68 -9.14 -7.96
CA TYR A 80 10.86 -9.97 -7.70
C TYR A 80 11.55 -10.44 -8.98
N ARG A 81 10.78 -10.88 -9.99
CA ARG A 81 11.34 -11.23 -11.30
C ARG A 81 12.04 -10.06 -11.98
N ALA A 82 11.49 -8.85 -11.86
CA ALA A 82 12.14 -7.63 -12.38
C ALA A 82 13.46 -7.32 -11.67
N CYS A 83 13.60 -7.73 -10.41
CA CYS A 83 14.83 -7.65 -9.60
C CYS A 83 15.74 -8.87 -9.73
N GLN A 84 15.66 -9.65 -10.82
CA GLN A 84 16.51 -10.83 -11.10
C GLN A 84 16.28 -12.03 -10.18
N HIS A 85 15.10 -12.13 -9.56
CA HIS A 85 14.65 -13.34 -8.85
C HIS A 85 13.61 -14.09 -9.68
N GLU A 86 14.07 -14.95 -10.60
CA GLU A 86 13.22 -15.62 -11.60
C GLU A 86 12.08 -16.46 -10.98
N ASN A 87 12.34 -17.02 -9.80
CA ASN A 87 11.38 -17.84 -9.05
C ASN A 87 10.39 -17.02 -8.20
N GLY A 88 10.39 -15.68 -8.30
CA GLY A 88 9.50 -14.81 -7.54
C GLY A 88 9.93 -14.59 -6.09
N ARG A 89 8.98 -14.24 -5.22
CA ARG A 89 9.24 -13.94 -3.80
C ARG A 89 9.39 -15.22 -2.97
N GLN A 90 10.50 -15.35 -2.26
CA GLN A 90 10.67 -16.37 -1.23
C GLN A 90 10.01 -15.91 0.08
N MET A 91 9.01 -16.65 0.57
CA MET A 91 8.18 -16.22 1.70
C MET A 91 8.91 -16.22 3.05
N ASP A 92 9.73 -17.24 3.28
CA ASP A 92 10.47 -17.50 4.52
C ASP A 92 11.71 -16.60 4.65
N ARG A 93 12.34 -16.26 3.52
CA ARG A 93 13.57 -15.45 3.47
C ARG A 93 13.52 -14.45 2.31
N PRO A 94 12.66 -13.42 2.38
CA PRO A 94 12.59 -12.42 1.33
C PRO A 94 13.94 -11.71 1.15
N SER A 95 14.39 -11.54 -0.09
CA SER A 95 15.67 -10.90 -0.40
C SER A 95 15.64 -9.37 -0.25
N TYR A 96 14.44 -8.78 -0.21
CA TYR A 96 14.23 -7.35 -0.05
C TYR A 96 13.18 -7.09 1.04
N CYS A 97 13.22 -5.89 1.62
CA CYS A 97 12.10 -5.41 2.39
C CYS A 97 10.94 -5.07 1.45
N ASP A 98 9.82 -5.80 1.58
CA ASP A 98 8.58 -5.58 0.83
C ASP A 98 7.36 -5.41 1.75
N ALA A 99 7.61 -5.08 3.02
CA ALA A 99 6.59 -4.98 4.05
C ALA A 99 5.46 -4.00 3.69
N CYS A 100 5.76 -2.92 2.97
CA CYS A 100 4.75 -1.95 2.50
C CYS A 100 3.67 -2.61 1.61
N PHE A 101 4.00 -3.71 0.94
CA PHE A 101 3.09 -4.48 0.08
C PHE A 101 2.51 -5.70 0.81
N THR A 102 3.34 -6.41 1.58
CA THR A 102 3.04 -7.75 2.12
C THR A 102 2.64 -7.76 3.59
N GLY A 103 3.01 -6.72 4.34
CA GLY A 103 2.92 -6.70 5.81
C GLY A 103 3.95 -7.57 6.52
N HIS A 104 4.85 -8.26 5.79
CA HIS A 104 5.90 -9.07 6.39
C HIS A 104 7.11 -8.19 6.71
N TYR A 105 7.17 -7.66 7.93
CA TYR A 105 8.30 -6.86 8.40
C TYR A 105 9.49 -7.76 8.77
N PRO A 106 10.70 -7.48 8.26
CA PRO A 106 11.92 -8.24 8.57
C PRO A 106 12.38 -8.07 10.03
N THR A 107 11.81 -7.13 10.78
CA THR A 107 12.06 -6.94 12.21
C THR A 107 10.74 -6.80 12.96
N HIS A 108 10.75 -7.16 14.25
CA HIS A 108 9.63 -6.88 15.14
C HIS A 108 9.42 -5.36 15.30
N LEU A 109 8.16 -4.91 15.28
CA LEU A 109 7.80 -3.49 15.38
C LEU A 109 7.40 -3.17 16.82
N THR A 110 8.40 -3.12 17.71
CA THR A 110 8.20 -2.96 19.17
C THR A 110 7.36 -1.74 19.57
N ASP A 111 7.33 -0.72 18.74
CA ASP A 111 6.57 0.52 18.91
C ASP A 111 5.11 0.42 18.40
N GLN A 112 4.80 -0.55 17.54
CA GLN A 112 3.46 -0.80 17.00
C GLN A 112 2.71 -1.91 17.76
N ASP A 113 3.43 -2.82 18.42
CA ASP A 113 2.88 -3.99 19.12
C ASP A 113 2.41 -3.70 20.56
N GLN A 114 2.28 -2.43 20.96
CA GLN A 114 1.69 -2.10 22.25
C GLN A 114 0.18 -2.30 22.21
N GLU A 115 -0.29 -3.42 22.77
CA GLU A 115 -1.69 -3.52 23.17
C GLU A 115 -2.06 -2.26 23.99
N PRO A 116 -3.24 -1.65 23.77
CA PRO A 116 -3.68 -0.56 24.62
C PRO A 116 -3.62 -1.04 26.06
N ASP A 117 -2.86 -0.33 26.90
CA ASP A 117 -2.67 -0.65 28.30
C ASP A 117 -4.02 -0.67 29.04
N LEU A 118 -4.69 -1.82 29.00
CA LEU A 118 -5.91 -2.10 29.74
C LEU A 118 -5.61 -2.24 31.24
N LYS A 119 -4.34 -2.34 31.64
CA LYS A 119 -3.95 -2.49 33.05
C LYS A 119 -3.94 -1.16 33.80
N GLN A 120 -3.66 -0.02 33.15
CA GLN A 120 -3.74 1.29 33.82
C GLN A 120 -5.17 1.78 34.15
N ARG A 121 -6.22 1.24 33.52
CA ARG A 121 -7.62 1.61 33.84
C ARG A 121 -8.20 0.85 35.05
N ALA A 122 -7.61 -0.28 35.42
CA ALA A 122 -8.06 -1.06 36.58
C ALA A 122 -7.62 -0.45 37.91
N GLU A 123 -6.47 0.23 37.97
CA GLU A 123 -5.97 0.84 39.21
C GLU A 123 -6.71 2.14 39.58
N ILE A 124 -7.22 2.90 38.60
CA ILE A 124 -7.97 4.13 38.85
C ILE A 124 -9.42 3.86 39.31
N THR A 125 -10.00 2.70 38.94
CA THR A 125 -11.37 2.35 39.35
C THR A 125 -11.42 1.67 40.72
N ALA A 126 -10.29 1.19 41.26
CA ALA A 126 -10.19 0.57 42.58
C ALA A 126 -9.90 1.56 43.72
N LEU A 127 -9.82 2.86 43.42
CA LEU A 127 -9.54 3.94 44.39
C LEU A 127 -10.69 4.97 44.51
N ASN A 128 -11.89 4.67 44.00
CA ASN A 128 -13.10 5.45 44.25
C ASN A 128 -14.20 4.59 44.86
#